data_AF-A0A9X4QNH3-F1
#
_entry.id   AF-A0A9X4QNH3-F1
#
_cell.length_a   1.000
_cell.length_b   1.000
_cell.length_c   1.000
_cell.angle_alpha   90.00
_cell.angle_beta   90.00
_cell.angle_gamma   90.00
#
_symmetry.space_group_name_H-M   'P 1'
#
loop_
_entity.id
_entity.type
_entity.pdbx_description
1 polymer ?
#
loop_
_entity_poly.entity_id
_entity_poly.type
_entity_poly.pdbx_seq_one_letter_code
_entity_poly.pdbx_strand_id
1 'polypeptide(L)' 'MAGTLRRDLKGKGRNLKTPDALIIATASVHELTLVSRDSDMKFIEQELAIPRFNIDSK' A
#
# COMPACT_ATOMS: atom_id res chain seq x y z
N MET A 1 -4.29 -4.02 -12.25
CA MET A 1 -3.61 -2.98 -11.46
C MET A 1 -2.67 -3.56 -10.39
N ALA A 2 -3.16 -4.36 -9.43
CA ALA A 2 -2.34 -4.92 -8.35
C ALA A 2 -1.07 -5.69 -8.80
N GLY A 3 -1.17 -6.46 -9.89
CA GLY A 3 -0.01 -7.19 -10.43
C GLY A 3 1.11 -6.29 -10.97
N THR A 4 0.76 -5.12 -11.54
CA THR A 4 1.73 -4.12 -12.01
C THR A 4 2.37 -3.43 -10.82
N LEU A 5 1.58 -2.94 -9.87
CA LEU A 5 2.06 -2.36 -8.61
C LEU A 5 3.08 -3.28 -7.91
N ARG A 6 2.77 -4.58 -7.80
CA ARG A 6 3.66 -5.55 -7.15
C ARG A 6 4.99 -5.71 -7.91
N ARG A 7 4.99 -5.64 -9.24
CA ARG A 7 6.21 -5.72 -10.06
C ARG A 7 7.04 -4.45 -9.94
N ASP A 8 6.41 -3.29 -9.95
CA ASP A 8 7.10 -2.01 -9.86
C ASP A 8 7.79 -1.86 -8.49
N LEU A 9 7.09 -2.21 -7.41
CA LEU A 9 7.66 -2.21 -6.06
C LEU A 9 8.79 -3.25 -5.92
N LYS A 10 8.64 -4.43 -6.54
CA LYS A 10 9.74 -5.43 -6.58
C LYS A 10 10.97 -4.89 -7.32
N GLY A 11 10.78 -4.16 -8.42
CA GLY A 11 11.86 -3.48 -9.14
C GLY A 11 12.60 -2.44 -8.28
N LYS A 12 11.92 -1.86 -7.29
CA LYS A 12 12.50 -0.95 -6.29
C LYS A 12 13.04 -1.65 -5.03
N GLY A 13 13.11 -2.98 -5.03
CA GLY A 13 13.59 -3.77 -3.89
C GLY A 13 12.57 -3.99 -2.77
N ARG A 14 11.31 -3.57 -2.94
CA ARG A 14 10.23 -3.83 -1.97
C ARG A 14 9.43 -5.06 -2.38
N ASN A 15 9.40 -6.07 -1.50
CA ASN A 15 8.59 -7.25 -1.74
C ASN A 15 7.21 -7.08 -1.09
N LEU A 16 6.17 -6.91 -1.91
CA LEU A 16 4.80 -6.72 -1.43
C LEU A 16 4.00 -8.02 -1.54
N LYS A 17 3.33 -8.42 -0.45
CA LYS A 17 2.47 -9.61 -0.46
C LYS A 17 1.27 -9.39 -1.38
N THR A 18 0.77 -10.47 -1.98
CA THR A 18 -0.37 -10.39 -2.90
C THR A 18 -1.63 -9.75 -2.27
N PRO A 19 -2.03 -10.08 -1.02
CA PRO A 19 -3.17 -9.42 -0.39
C PRO A 19 -2.97 -7.91 -0.22
N ASP A 20 -1.80 -7.49 0.24
CA ASP A 20 -1.47 -6.07 0.41
C ASP A 20 -1.52 -5.33 -0.93
N ALA A 21 -1.01 -5.94 -2.01
CA ALA A 21 -1.09 -5.37 -3.35
C ALA A 21 -2.53 -5.19 -3.84
N LEU A 22 -3.44 -6.11 -3.49
CA LEU A 22 -4.86 -5.97 -3.82
C LEU A 22 -5.50 -4.86 -3.01
N ILE A 23 -5.27 -4.80 -1.70
CA ILE A 23 -5.83 -3.77 -0.82
C ILE A 23 -5.39 -2.37 -1.27
N ILE A 24 -4.09 -2.19 -1.53
CA ILE A 24 -3.52 -0.91 -1.96
C ILE A 24 -4.07 -0.51 -3.33
N ALA A 25 -4.15 -1.45 -4.27
CA ALA A 25 -4.70 -1.18 -5.59
C ALA A 25 -6.18 -0.78 -5.52
N THR A 26 -6.98 -1.46 -4.68
CA THR A 26 -8.38 -1.10 -4.45
C THR A 26 -8.50 0.30 -3.84
N ALA A 27 -7.70 0.61 -2.81
CA ALA A 27 -7.71 1.94 -2.18
C ALA A 27 -7.36 3.04 -3.19
N SER A 28 -6.37 2.80 -4.05
CA SER A 28 -5.98 3.74 -5.11
C SER A 28 -7.09 3.96 -6.14
N VAL A 29 -7.73 2.89 -6.63
CA VAL A 29 -8.77 2.97 -7.66
C VAL A 29 -10.02 3.71 -7.17
N HIS A 30 -10.34 3.55 -5.89
CA HIS A 30 -11.56 4.09 -5.29
C HIS A 30 -11.31 5.34 -4.43
N GLU A 31 -10.11 5.91 -4.49
CA GLU A 31 -9.71 7.12 -3.72
C GLU A 31 -9.99 6.98 -2.21
N LEU A 32 -9.75 5.79 -1.67
CA LEU A 32 -9.97 5.48 -0.26
C LEU A 32 -8.71 5.73 0.56
N THR A 33 -8.90 6.19 1.79
CA THR A 33 -7.83 6.22 2.80
C THR A 33 -7.50 4.79 3.23
N LEU A 34 -6.22 4.42 3.13
CA LEU A 34 -5.75 3.13 3.61
C LEU A 34 -5.60 3.16 5.14
N VAL A 35 -6.36 2.32 5.82
CA VAL A 35 -6.27 2.16 7.27
C VAL A 35 -5.48 0.89 7.58
N SER A 36 -4.36 1.01 8.29
CA SER A 36 -3.48 -0.12 8.58
C SER A 36 -2.78 0.04 9.93
N ARG A 37 -2.36 -1.09 10.54
CA ARG A 37 -1.41 -1.10 11.68
C ARG A 37 0.00 -1.45 11.25
N ASP A 38 0.17 -1.78 9.98
CA ASP A 38 1.45 -2.22 9.45
C ASP A 38 2.38 -1.01 9.30
N SER A 39 3.46 -1.01 10.07
CA SER A 39 4.48 0.04 10.01
C SER A 39 5.29 0.00 8.72
N ASP A 40 5.33 -1.15 8.04
CA ASP A 40 6.06 -1.31 6.78
C ASP A 40 5.32 -0.62 5.62
N MET A 41 4.06 -0.26 5.81
CA MET A 41 3.21 0.42 4.81
C MET A 41 3.42 1.94 4.71
N LYS A 42 4.44 2.52 5.35
CA LYS A 42 4.74 3.96 5.27
C LYS A 42 5.05 4.46 3.86
N PHE A 43 5.61 3.59 3.00
CA PHE A 43 5.96 3.96 1.62
C PHE A 43 4.74 4.30 0.76
N ILE A 44 3.54 3.91 1.19
CA ILE A 44 2.30 4.10 0.41
C ILE A 44 1.95 5.57 0.26
N GLU A 45 2.13 6.38 1.31
CA GLU A 45 1.91 7.83 1.22
C GLU A 45 2.95 8.50 0.32
N GLN A 46 4.21 8.10 0.48
CA GLN A 46 5.36 8.74 -0.18
C GLN A 46 5.49 8.37 -1.66
N GLU A 47 5.24 7.11 -2.01
CA GLU A 47 5.48 6.58 -3.36
C GLU A 47 4.20 6.44 -4.19
N LEU A 48 3.03 6.31 -3.55
CA LEU A 48 1.76 6.04 -4.23
C LEU A 48 0.72 7.15 -4.06
N ALA A 49 1.00 8.19 -3.25
CA ALA A 49 0.10 9.30 -2.95
C ALA A 49 -1.27 8.86 -2.40
N ILE A 50 -1.34 7.69 -1.76
CA ILE A 50 -2.55 7.19 -1.11
C ILE A 50 -2.52 7.62 0.37
N PRO A 51 -3.54 8.35 0.87
CA PRO A 51 -3.62 8.72 2.28
C PRO A 51 -3.59 7.48 3.18
N ARG A 52 -2.79 7.48 4.25
CA ARG A 52 -2.72 6.38 5.20
C ARG A 52 -3.08 6.85 6.61
N PHE A 53 -3.92 6.08 7.30
CA PHE A 53 -4.16 6.23 8.73
C PHE A 53 -3.56 5.04 9.47
N ASN A 54 -2.59 5.31 10.35
CA ASN A 54 -2.03 4.28 11.22
C ASN A 54 -2.93 4.11 12.45
N ILE A 55 -3.45 2.91 12.70
CA ILE A 55 -4.12 2.63 13.97
C ILE A 55 -3.07 2.13 14.97
N ASP A 56 -2.60 3.02 15.84
CA ASP A 56 -1.81 2.60 16.99
C ASP A 56 -2.69 1.81 17.97
N SER A 57 -2.21 0.66 18.42
CA SER A 57 -2.90 -0.10 19.48
C SER A 57 -2.47 0.48 20.83
N LYS A 58 -3.44 1.03 21.58
CA LYS A 58 -3.28 1.31 23.02
C LYS A 58 -3.22 0.01 23.80
#